data_AF-A0A9Q0BIU4-F1
#
_entry.id   AF-A0A9Q0BIU4-F1
#
_cell.length_a   1.000
_cell.length_b   1.000
_cell.length_c   1.000
_cell.angle_alpha   90.00
_cell.angle_beta   90.00
_cell.angle_gamma   90.00
#
_symmetry.space_group_name_H-M   'P 1'
#
loop_
_entity.id
_entity.type
_entity.pdbx_description
1 polymer ?
#
loop_
_entity_poly.entity_id
_entity_poly.type
_entity_poly.pdbx_seq_one_letter_code
_entity_poly.pdbx_strand_id
1 'polypeptide(L)'
;MKVDKRMVFLCMCFIAMWQFSSCLGAKDCLKLHNLTSSKVEAVALTTHFAAVPLDVKCYSGCVIEEYFGDDGKIDLQRVGNRGTEQEQTILAQCKQQFDGVNNLGRCDYPYLMLQCLFMGKASGTIAP
;
A
#
# COMPACT_ATOMS: atom_id res chain seq x y z
N MET A 1 13.52 44.65 23.77
CA MET A 1 12.57 43.68 23.19
C MET A 1 13.09 42.29 23.47
N LYS A 2 12.42 41.53 24.36
CA LYS A 2 12.72 40.13 24.63
C LYS A 2 11.96 39.31 23.61
N VAL A 3 12.65 38.75 22.62
CA VAL A 3 12.04 37.79 21.70
C VAL A 3 11.85 36.50 22.51
N ASP A 4 10.60 36.17 22.82
CA ASP A 4 10.19 34.98 23.53
C ASP A 4 10.69 33.73 22.79
N LYS A 5 11.80 33.17 23.28
CA LYS A 5 12.45 31.93 22.80
C LYS A 5 11.53 30.69 22.83
N ARG A 6 10.33 30.80 23.40
CA ARG A 6 9.37 29.68 23.53
C ARG A 6 8.54 29.43 22.26
N MET A 7 8.41 30.42 21.36
CA MET A 7 7.52 30.29 20.20
C MET A 7 8.16 29.57 19.01
N VAL A 8 9.50 29.54 18.93
CA VAL A 8 10.22 28.88 17.82
C VAL A 8 10.31 27.36 17.98
N PHE A 9 10.27 26.85 19.23
CA PHE A 9 10.37 25.40 19.49
C PHE A 9 9.10 24.62 19.12
N LEU A 10 7.92 25.25 19.16
CA LEU A 10 6.65 24.61 18.80
C LEU A 10 6.48 24.40 17.29
N CYS A 11 7.21 25.16 16.46
CA CYS A 11 7.11 25.06 15.01
C CYS A 11 7.94 23.89 14.43
N MET A 12 9.01 23.47 15.11
CA MET A 12 9.85 22.34 14.65
C MET A 12 9.21 20.97 14.89
N CYS A 13 8.27 20.83 15.83
CA CYS A 13 7.60 19.55 16.07
C CYS A 13 6.58 19.16 14.99
N PHE A 14 6.05 20.14 14.22
CA PHE A 14 5.06 19.85 13.17
C PHE A 14 5.68 19.32 11.88
N ILE A 15 6.94 19.67 11.58
CA ILE A 15 7.60 19.29 10.33
C ILE A 15 8.14 17.85 10.38
N ALA A 16 8.34 17.29 11.58
CA ALA A 16 8.86 15.94 11.77
C ALA A 16 7.81 14.82 11.55
N MET A 17 6.51 15.15 11.53
CA MET A 17 5.44 14.14 11.36
C MET A 17 5.18 13.75 9.89
N TRP A 18 5.76 14.45 8.91
CA TRP A 18 5.47 14.22 7.49
C TRP A 18 6.46 13.28 6.77
N GLN A 19 7.55 12.87 7.42
CA GLN A 19 8.60 12.06 6.79
C GLN A 19 8.49 10.54 7.07
N PHE A 20 7.49 10.09 7.84
CA PHE A 20 7.35 8.68 8.25
C PHE A 20 5.97 8.06 8.04
N SER A 21 5.10 8.67 7.25
CA SER A 21 3.72 8.20 7.06
C SER A 21 3.63 6.73 6.63
N SER A 22 4.55 6.26 5.77
CA SER A 22 4.51 4.90 5.22
C SER A 22 4.89 3.81 6.24
N CYS A 23 5.81 4.11 7.17
CA CYS A 23 6.30 3.13 8.16
C CYS A 23 5.39 3.07 9.39
N LEU A 24 4.72 4.19 9.70
CA LEU A 24 3.67 4.27 10.72
C LEU A 24 2.40 3.58 10.23
N GLY A 25 2.00 3.81 8.98
CA GLY A 25 0.83 3.17 8.36
C GLY A 25 0.88 1.63 8.42
N ALA A 26 2.00 1.02 8.01
CA ALA A 26 2.14 -0.44 8.04
C ALA A 26 2.01 -1.02 9.47
N LYS A 27 2.62 -0.37 10.48
CA LYS A 27 2.54 -0.85 11.87
C LYS A 27 1.12 -0.74 12.44
N ASP A 28 0.40 0.32 12.11
CA ASP A 28 -0.97 0.50 12.59
C ASP A 28 -1.94 -0.43 11.84
N CYS A 29 -1.71 -0.71 10.55
CA CYS A 29 -2.43 -1.73 9.80
C CYS A 29 -2.22 -3.14 10.36
N LEU A 30 -0.99 -3.49 10.79
CA LEU A 30 -0.74 -4.78 11.45
C LEU A 30 -1.58 -4.91 12.73
N LYS A 31 -1.62 -3.86 13.57
CA LYS A 31 -2.45 -3.85 14.78
C LYS A 31 -3.94 -3.95 14.45
N LEU A 32 -4.41 -3.17 13.46
CA LEU A 32 -5.81 -3.15 13.03
C LEU A 32 -6.33 -4.54 12.65
N HIS A 33 -5.47 -5.34 12.00
CA HIS A 33 -5.83 -6.69 11.55
C HIS A 33 -5.32 -7.81 12.47
N ASN A 34 -4.79 -7.49 13.66
CA ASN A 34 -4.23 -8.46 14.61
C ASN A 34 -3.15 -9.39 14.00
N LEU A 35 -2.29 -8.79 13.19
CA LEU A 35 -1.20 -9.46 12.48
C LEU A 35 0.17 -9.11 13.08
N THR A 36 1.12 -10.02 12.86
CA THR A 36 2.54 -9.76 13.01
C THR A 36 3.18 -9.65 11.64
N SER A 37 4.30 -8.92 11.51
CA SER A 37 5.05 -8.86 10.25
C SER A 37 5.39 -10.26 9.74
N SER A 38 5.79 -11.17 10.63
CA SER A 38 6.10 -12.57 10.29
C SER A 38 4.95 -13.34 9.66
N LYS A 39 3.69 -13.06 10.04
CA LYS A 39 2.52 -13.70 9.42
C LYS A 39 2.29 -13.21 8.00
N VAL A 40 2.53 -11.93 7.74
CA VAL A 40 2.43 -11.34 6.40
C VAL A 40 3.56 -11.86 5.52
N GLU A 41 4.80 -11.86 6.04
CA GLU A 41 6.01 -12.30 5.34
C GLU A 41 6.01 -13.81 5.04
N ALA A 42 5.28 -14.62 5.81
CA ALA A 42 5.13 -16.05 5.56
C ALA A 42 4.28 -16.36 4.33
N VAL A 43 3.50 -15.39 3.81
CA VAL A 43 2.70 -15.59 2.60
C VAL A 43 3.60 -15.43 1.37
N ALA A 44 3.90 -16.53 0.69
CA ALA A 44 4.65 -16.48 -0.55
C ALA A 44 3.89 -15.69 -1.63
N LEU A 45 4.61 -14.88 -2.42
CA LEU A 45 4.02 -14.10 -3.52
C LEU A 45 3.31 -14.97 -4.57
N THR A 46 3.66 -16.25 -4.69
CA THR A 46 3.03 -17.21 -5.60
C THR A 46 1.77 -17.89 -5.03
N THR A 47 1.42 -17.60 -3.76
CA THR A 47 0.23 -18.17 -3.13
C THR A 47 -1.02 -17.63 -3.81
N HIS A 48 -1.89 -18.53 -4.26
CA HIS A 48 -3.17 -18.12 -4.87
C HIS A 48 -4.02 -17.33 -3.86
N PHE A 49 -4.56 -16.18 -4.25
CA PHE A 49 -5.24 -15.22 -3.34
C PHE A 49 -6.39 -15.85 -2.52
N ALA A 50 -7.07 -16.87 -3.05
CA ALA A 50 -8.13 -17.58 -2.33
C ALA A 50 -7.62 -18.36 -1.10
N ALA A 51 -6.34 -18.77 -1.10
CA ALA A 51 -5.70 -19.47 0.02
C ALA A 51 -5.06 -18.50 1.04
N VAL A 52 -5.01 -17.21 0.72
CA VAL A 52 -4.42 -16.19 1.59
C VAL A 52 -5.41 -15.81 2.68
N PRO A 53 -5.00 -15.80 3.96
CA PRO A 53 -5.84 -15.37 5.07
C PRO A 53 -6.48 -13.99 4.84
N LEU A 54 -7.76 -13.85 5.22
CA LEU A 54 -8.52 -12.63 4.97
C LEU A 54 -7.91 -11.39 5.64
N ASP A 55 -7.40 -11.54 6.86
CA ASP A 55 -6.70 -10.49 7.60
C ASP A 55 -5.46 -9.98 6.86
N VAL A 56 -4.65 -10.88 6.28
CA VAL A 56 -3.49 -10.53 5.44
C VAL A 56 -3.93 -9.79 4.18
N LYS A 57 -5.01 -10.22 3.53
CA LYS A 57 -5.57 -9.51 2.37
C LYS A 57 -6.06 -8.11 2.73
N CYS A 58 -6.75 -7.97 3.86
CA CYS A 58 -7.26 -6.67 4.29
C CYS A 58 -6.14 -5.73 4.75
N TYR A 59 -5.08 -6.28 5.34
CA TYR A 59 -3.85 -5.54 5.64
C TYR A 59 -3.27 -4.87 4.39
N SER A 60 -3.24 -5.55 3.24
CA SER A 60 -2.82 -4.96 1.96
C SER A 60 -3.58 -3.68 1.63
N GLY A 61 -4.91 -3.69 1.81
CA GLY A 61 -5.77 -2.53 1.57
C GLY A 61 -5.49 -1.37 2.52
N CYS A 62 -5.30 -1.67 3.80
CA CYS A 62 -4.96 -0.65 4.81
C CYS A 62 -3.63 0.04 4.50
N VAL A 63 -2.61 -0.72 4.10
CA VAL A 63 -1.26 -0.17 3.81
C VAL A 63 -1.27 0.78 2.61
N ILE A 64 -2.17 0.58 1.66
CA ILE A 64 -2.26 1.37 0.43
C ILE A 64 -3.50 2.26 0.37
N GLU A 65 -4.14 2.51 1.51
CA GLU A 65 -5.40 3.26 1.59
C GLU A 65 -5.34 4.62 0.88
N GLU A 66 -4.21 5.33 1.03
CA GLU A 66 -3.99 6.65 0.42
C GLU A 66 -3.95 6.63 -1.12
N TYR A 67 -3.79 5.46 -1.74
CA TYR A 67 -3.73 5.31 -3.20
C TYR A 67 -5.06 4.97 -3.84
N PHE A 68 -6.12 4.74 -3.07
CA PHE A 68 -7.44 4.50 -3.63
C PHE A 68 -8.08 5.79 -4.11
N GLY A 69 -8.72 5.75 -5.28
CA GLY A 69 -9.63 6.77 -5.78
C GLY A 69 -11.03 6.65 -5.16
N ASP A 70 -11.91 7.57 -5.54
CA ASP A 70 -13.28 7.63 -5.00
C ASP A 70 -14.16 6.45 -5.50
N ASP A 71 -13.70 5.75 -6.55
CA ASP A 71 -14.31 4.52 -7.08
C ASP A 71 -13.90 3.24 -6.32
N GLY A 72 -13.08 3.38 -5.27
CA GLY A 72 -12.57 2.26 -4.48
C GLY A 72 -11.51 1.42 -5.20
N LYS A 73 -10.89 1.94 -6.27
CA LYS A 73 -9.80 1.30 -7.02
C LYS A 73 -8.51 2.11 -6.91
N ILE A 74 -7.37 1.53 -7.26
CA ILE A 74 -6.09 2.26 -7.22
C ILE A 74 -6.13 3.42 -8.22
N ASP A 75 -5.89 4.64 -7.76
CA ASP A 75 -5.75 5.83 -8.59
C ASP A 75 -4.27 6.09 -8.88
N LEU A 76 -3.84 5.90 -10.13
CA LEU A 76 -2.46 6.09 -10.55
C LEU A 76 -1.96 7.53 -10.33
N GLN A 77 -2.87 8.52 -10.33
CA GLN A 77 -2.50 9.91 -10.02
C GLN A 77 -2.19 10.08 -8.54
N ARG A 78 -2.93 9.41 -7.64
CA ARG A 78 -2.67 9.43 -6.19
C ARG A 78 -1.38 8.69 -5.83
N VAL A 79 -1.05 7.61 -6.54
CA VAL A 79 0.25 6.95 -6.43
C VAL A 79 1.39 7.90 -6.83
N GLY A 80 1.18 8.68 -7.89
CA GLY A 80 2.11 9.70 -8.36
C GLY A 80 3.49 9.11 -8.69
N ASN A 81 4.54 9.80 -8.26
CA ASN A 81 5.94 9.40 -8.52
C ASN A 81 6.52 8.48 -7.44
N ARG A 82 5.67 7.81 -6.65
CA ARG A 82 6.12 6.84 -5.65
C ARG A 82 6.43 5.51 -6.34
N GLY A 83 7.69 5.38 -6.78
CA GLY A 83 8.18 4.21 -7.50
C GLY A 83 8.98 4.58 -8.73
N THR A 84 9.57 3.56 -9.34
CA THR A 84 10.25 3.65 -10.64
C THR A 84 9.24 3.68 -11.80
N GLU A 85 9.67 4.16 -12.97
CA GLU A 85 8.86 4.11 -14.20
C GLU A 85 8.41 2.68 -14.55
N GLN A 86 9.27 1.69 -14.28
CA GLN A 86 8.93 0.28 -14.44
C GLN A 86 7.82 -0.16 -13.48
N GLU A 87 7.90 0.21 -12.20
CA GLU A 87 6.84 -0.11 -11.22
C GLU A 87 5.52 0.57 -11.57
N GLN A 88 5.55 1.81 -12.07
CA GLN A 88 4.36 2.49 -12.56
C GLN A 88 3.75 1.78 -13.77
N THR A 89 4.58 1.32 -14.70
CA THR A 89 4.15 0.54 -15.87
C THR A 89 3.49 -0.77 -15.45
N ILE A 90 4.15 -1.54 -14.56
CA ILE A 90 3.61 -2.79 -14.02
C ILE A 90 2.28 -2.52 -13.30
N LEU A 91 2.21 -1.47 -12.47
CA LEU A 91 1.00 -1.13 -11.73
C LEU A 91 -0.16 -0.78 -12.66
N ALA A 92 0.09 -0.02 -13.73
CA ALA A 92 -0.92 0.28 -14.74
C ALA A 92 -1.44 -0.99 -15.43
N GLN A 93 -0.56 -1.96 -15.70
CA GLN A 93 -0.94 -3.24 -16.26
C GLN A 93 -1.75 -4.11 -15.28
N CYS A 94 -1.33 -4.18 -14.01
CA CYS A 94 -2.09 -4.86 -12.95
C CYS A 94 -3.51 -4.26 -12.82
N LYS A 95 -3.61 -2.94 -12.91
CA LYS A 95 -4.88 -2.23 -12.86
C LYS A 95 -5.78 -2.62 -14.05
N GLN A 96 -5.23 -2.70 -15.26
CA GLN A 96 -5.96 -3.20 -16.44
C GLN A 96 -6.48 -4.63 -16.26
N GLN A 97 -5.73 -5.49 -15.56
CA GLN A 97 -6.12 -6.88 -15.31
C GLN A 97 -7.27 -7.00 -14.30
N PHE A 98 -7.26 -6.20 -13.22
CA PHE A 98 -8.18 -6.41 -12.09
C PHE A 98 -9.33 -5.40 -11.99
N ASP A 99 -9.26 -4.23 -12.62
CA ASP A 99 -10.31 -3.20 -12.50
C ASP A 99 -11.68 -3.65 -13.06
N GLY A 100 -11.69 -4.58 -14.02
CA GLY A 100 -12.93 -5.12 -14.61
C GLY A 100 -13.53 -6.32 -13.87
N VAL A 101 -12.88 -6.81 -12.82
CA VAL A 101 -13.27 -8.06 -12.15
C VAL A 101 -14.31 -7.78 -11.07
N ASN A 102 -15.58 -8.11 -11.35
CA ASN A 102 -16.71 -7.73 -10.51
C ASN A 102 -17.02 -8.69 -9.35
N ASN A 103 -16.30 -9.81 -9.23
CA ASN A 103 -16.54 -10.86 -8.23
C ASN A 103 -15.42 -10.98 -7.17
N LEU A 104 -14.59 -9.95 -7.02
CA LEU A 104 -13.57 -9.89 -5.97
C LEU A 104 -14.18 -9.43 -4.65
N GLY A 105 -13.78 -10.07 -3.54
CA GLY A 105 -14.06 -9.56 -2.21
C GLY A 105 -13.34 -8.23 -1.97
N ARG A 106 -13.85 -7.43 -1.01
CA ARG A 106 -13.31 -6.10 -0.69
C ARG A 106 -11.79 -6.07 -0.47
N CYS A 107 -11.25 -7.11 0.15
CA CYS A 107 -9.82 -7.22 0.45
C CYS A 107 -9.02 -7.96 -0.63
N ASP A 108 -9.69 -8.59 -1.59
CA ASP A 108 -9.02 -9.34 -2.65
C ASP A 108 -8.36 -8.40 -3.66
N TYR A 109 -9.06 -7.33 -4.08
CA TYR A 109 -8.51 -6.35 -5.03
C TYR A 109 -7.18 -5.72 -4.56
N PRO A 110 -7.06 -5.10 -3.36
CA PRO A 110 -5.78 -4.55 -2.92
C PRO A 110 -4.67 -5.59 -2.83
N TYR A 111 -5.00 -6.80 -2.37
CA TYR A 111 -4.02 -7.88 -2.30
C TYR A 111 -3.52 -8.27 -3.68
N LEU A 112 -4.42 -8.48 -4.64
CA LEU A 112 -4.09 -8.84 -6.03
C LEU A 112 -3.27 -7.74 -6.72
N MET A 113 -3.60 -6.46 -6.48
CA MET A 113 -2.83 -5.33 -6.99
C MET A 113 -1.38 -5.36 -6.49
N LEU A 114 -1.16 -5.55 -5.18
CA LEU A 114 0.18 -5.66 -4.62
C LEU A 114 0.91 -6.93 -5.08
N GLN A 115 0.22 -8.07 -5.08
CA GLN A 115 0.78 -9.34 -5.54
C GLN A 115 1.28 -9.23 -6.98
N CYS A 116 0.45 -8.70 -7.88
CA CYS A 116 0.80 -8.47 -9.28
C CYS A 116 1.99 -7.51 -9.42
N LEU A 117 2.01 -6.40 -8.68
CA LEU A 117 3.15 -5.47 -8.71
C LEU A 117 4.47 -6.14 -8.30
N PHE A 118 4.47 -6.88 -7.18
CA PHE A 118 5.68 -7.53 -6.68
C PHE A 118 6.12 -8.71 -7.56
N MET A 119 5.18 -9.48 -8.10
CA MET A 119 5.48 -10.53 -9.08
C MET A 119 6.06 -9.92 -10.35
N GLY A 120 5.42 -8.89 -10.91
CA GLY A 120 5.90 -8.20 -12.12
C GLY A 120 7.28 -7.59 -11.94
N LYS A 121 7.58 -7.07 -10.75
CA LYS A 121 8.91 -6.56 -10.39
C LYS A 121 9.97 -7.66 -10.36
N ALA A 122 9.62 -8.86 -9.87
CA ALA A 122 10.54 -10.00 -9.79
C ALA A 122 10.84 -10.61 -11.18
N SER A 123 9.87 -10.65 -12.09
CA SER A 123 10.04 -11.22 -13.45
C SER A 123 10.42 -10.18 -14.52
N GLY A 124 10.39 -8.88 -14.21
CA GLY A 124 10.60 -7.80 -15.18
C GLY A 124 9.46 -7.62 -16.21
N THR A 125 8.44 -8.48 -16.14
CA THR A 125 7.21 -8.53 -16.95
C THR A 125 6.08 -9.10 -16.07
N ILE A 126 4.81 -8.85 -16.39
CA ILE A 126 3.68 -9.41 -15.61
C ILE A 126 3.69 -10.94 -15.73
N ALA A 127 3.60 -11.66 -14.61
CA ALA A 127 3.28 -13.08 -14.64
C ALA A 127 1.79 -13.26 -15.04
N PRO A 128 1.48 -14.14 -16.01
CA PRO A 128 0.11 -14.35 -16.49
C PRO A 128 -0.83 -14.92 -15.42
#